data_AF-A0A7G5N1C9-F1
#
_entry.id   AF-A0A7G5N1C9-F1
#
_cell.length_a   1.000
_cell.length_b   1.000
_cell.length_c   1.000
_cell.angle_alpha   90.00
_cell.angle_beta   90.00
_cell.angle_gamma   90.00
#
_symmetry.space_group_name_H-M   'P 1'
#
loop_
_entity.id
_entity.type
_entity.pdbx_description
1 polymer ?
#
loop_
_entity_poly.entity_id
_entity_poly.type
_entity_poly.pdbx_seq_one_letter_code
_entity_poly.pdbx_strand_id
1 'polypeptide(L)'
;MTREQVKEQFPDATEEQITAILNINGADVTQAKKNNVDPKELKRLQGIEAEYTKLQDAGLTDAEKAARALADAEAAKVEFAKKSNRLDAEKILVAAGLTEDDYKDLIDGIISDDAEKTKSMATGLATMVTKQKESAIQKTKEELMDRTPNPAGGSGGGEEKTEDVKFAEEVAGTFSTASATSKSVFDNY
;
A
#
# COMPACT_ATOMS: atom_id res chain seq x y z
N MET A 1 -22.46 28.07 15.74
CA MET A 1 -23.09 28.41 14.45
C MET A 1 -24.19 29.43 14.73
N THR A 2 -24.19 30.56 14.04
CA THR A 2 -25.22 31.62 14.19
C THR A 2 -26.24 31.56 13.06
N ARG A 3 -27.39 32.24 13.22
CA ARG A 3 -28.46 32.26 12.20
C ARG A 3 -27.97 32.79 10.86
N GLU A 4 -27.07 33.77 10.89
CA GLU A 4 -26.46 34.38 9.72
C GLU A 4 -25.57 33.39 8.95
N GLN A 5 -24.79 32.58 9.66
CA GLN A 5 -23.92 31.56 9.07
C GLN A 5 -24.71 30.41 8.41
N VAL A 6 -25.86 30.03 8.95
CA VAL A 6 -26.75 29.04 8.34
C VAL A 6 -27.38 29.59 7.06
N LYS A 7 -27.79 30.86 7.08
CA LYS A 7 -28.41 31.53 5.93
C LYS A 7 -27.43 31.81 4.80
N GLU A 8 -26.15 32.00 5.12
CA GLU A 8 -25.07 32.14 4.14
C GLU A 8 -24.77 30.82 3.41
N GLN A 9 -24.81 29.68 4.13
CA GLN A 9 -24.56 28.35 3.54
C GLN A 9 -25.81 27.74 2.88
N PHE A 10 -26.99 28.10 3.35
CA PHE A 10 -28.28 27.62 2.85
C PHE A 10 -29.24 28.82 2.64
N PRO A 11 -29.05 29.59 1.55
CA PRO A 11 -29.83 30.80 1.29
C PRO A 11 -31.32 30.53 1.04
N ASP A 12 -31.67 29.33 0.60
CA ASP A 12 -33.04 28.89 0.33
C ASP A 12 -33.73 28.23 1.54
N ALA A 13 -33.05 28.11 2.67
CA ALA A 13 -33.62 27.51 3.87
C ALA A 13 -34.67 28.44 4.51
N THR A 14 -35.84 27.90 4.83
CA THR A 14 -36.88 28.68 5.50
C THR A 14 -36.48 28.99 6.94
N GLU A 15 -37.07 30.03 7.53
CA GLU A 15 -36.76 30.45 8.91
C GLU A 15 -37.02 29.32 9.94
N GLU A 16 -37.96 28.42 9.65
CA GLU A 16 -38.24 27.20 10.43
C GLU A 16 -37.13 26.16 10.29
N GLN A 17 -36.60 25.96 9.08
CA GLN A 17 -35.48 25.04 8.83
C GLN A 17 -34.19 25.55 9.46
N ILE A 18 -33.92 26.85 9.37
CA ILE A 18 -32.79 27.49 10.04
C ILE A 18 -32.88 27.30 11.56
N THR A 19 -34.08 27.47 12.13
CA THR A 19 -34.33 27.26 13.56
C THR A 19 -34.15 25.79 13.96
N ALA A 20 -34.60 24.84 13.14
CA ALA A 20 -34.41 23.42 13.37
C ALA A 20 -32.92 23.02 13.35
N ILE A 21 -32.15 23.52 12.38
CA ILE A 21 -30.70 23.27 12.27
C ILE A 21 -29.96 23.83 13.49
N LEU A 22 -30.28 25.05 13.93
CA LEU A 22 -29.69 25.65 15.13
C LEU A 22 -30.02 24.87 16.39
N ASN A 23 -31.24 24.32 16.51
CA ASN A 23 -31.64 23.49 17.64
C ASN A 23 -30.96 22.12 17.64
N ILE A 24 -30.81 21.48 16.47
CA ILE A 24 -30.08 20.21 16.32
C ILE A 24 -28.61 20.40 16.69
N ASN A 25 -27.97 21.45 16.15
CA ASN A 25 -26.58 21.77 16.45
C ASN A 25 -26.41 22.17 17.93
N GLY A 26 -27.37 22.90 18.51
CA GLY A 26 -27.42 23.20 19.94
C GLY A 26 -27.51 21.94 20.81
N ALA A 27 -28.35 20.97 20.43
CA ALA A 27 -28.48 19.70 21.13
C ALA A 27 -27.20 18.85 21.04
N ASP A 28 -26.59 18.75 19.85
CA ASP A 28 -25.34 18.02 19.63
C ASP A 28 -24.14 18.65 20.36
N VAL A 29 -24.02 19.98 20.36
CA VAL A 29 -22.99 20.69 21.14
C VAL A 29 -23.20 20.49 22.63
N THR A 30 -24.46 20.39 23.08
CA THR A 30 -24.77 20.12 24.50
C THR A 30 -24.47 18.67 24.88
N GLN A 31 -24.72 17.71 23.99
CA GLN A 31 -24.34 16.30 24.16
C GLN A 31 -22.82 16.11 24.10
N ALA A 32 -22.13 16.77 23.17
CA ALA A 32 -20.67 16.77 23.09
C ALA A 32 -20.01 17.41 24.33
N LYS A 33 -20.63 18.44 24.91
CA LYS A 33 -20.21 19.00 26.21
C LYS A 33 -20.50 18.09 27.40
N LYS A 34 -21.53 17.23 27.34
CA LYS A 34 -21.81 16.20 28.35
C LYS A 34 -20.85 15.00 28.26
N ASN A 35 -20.32 14.72 27.08
CA ASN A 35 -19.29 13.69 26.85
C ASN A 35 -17.87 14.19 27.14
N ASN A 36 -17.70 15.46 27.51
CA ASN A 36 -16.44 15.96 28.04
C ASN A 36 -16.40 15.54 29.51
N VAL A 37 -15.70 14.44 29.80
CA VAL A 37 -15.47 13.95 31.16
C VAL A 37 -15.05 15.13 32.03
N ASP A 38 -15.86 15.47 33.05
CA ASP A 38 -15.58 16.60 33.93
C ASP A 38 -14.15 16.45 34.47
N PRO A 39 -13.23 17.41 34.26
CA PRO A 39 -11.85 17.30 34.71
C PRO A 39 -11.73 17.00 36.21
N LYS A 40 -12.74 17.36 37.01
CA LYS A 40 -12.83 16.99 38.42
C LYS A 40 -13.16 15.52 38.63
N GLU A 41 -14.08 14.96 37.84
CA GLU A 41 -14.42 13.55 37.90
C GLU A 41 -13.28 12.68 37.35
N LEU A 42 -12.57 13.17 36.32
CA LEU A 42 -11.36 12.51 35.81
C LEU A 42 -10.24 12.49 36.86
N LYS A 43 -10.01 13.60 37.56
CA LYS A 43 -9.08 13.64 38.71
C LYS A 43 -9.56 12.76 39.88
N ARG A 44 -10.86 12.71 40.15
CA ARG A 44 -11.43 11.86 41.19
C ARG A 44 -11.25 10.38 40.84
N LEU A 45 -11.53 9.99 39.61
CA LEU A 45 -11.33 8.64 39.08
C LEU A 45 -9.86 8.24 39.11
N GLN A 46 -8.94 9.09 38.66
CA GLN A 46 -7.50 8.85 38.76
C GLN A 46 -7.04 8.72 40.21
N GLY A 47 -7.60 9.51 41.13
CA GLY A 47 -7.32 9.41 42.56
C GLY A 47 -7.81 8.09 43.16
N ILE A 48 -9.05 7.69 42.82
CA ILE A 48 -9.64 6.42 43.24
C ILE A 48 -8.87 5.24 42.66
N GLU A 49 -8.46 5.29 41.39
CA GLU A 49 -7.67 4.26 40.74
C GLU A 49 -6.30 4.13 41.41
N ALA A 50 -5.61 5.24 41.67
CA ALA A 50 -4.33 5.23 42.38
C ALA A 50 -4.45 4.72 43.82
N GLU A 51 -5.52 5.07 44.54
CA GLU A 51 -5.81 4.51 45.87
C GLU A 51 -6.17 3.02 45.82
N TYR A 52 -6.92 2.60 44.80
CA TYR A 52 -7.29 1.21 44.58
C TYR A 52 -6.08 0.35 44.23
N THR A 53 -5.18 0.83 43.36
CA THR A 53 -3.91 0.17 43.06
C THR A 53 -3.05 0.08 44.31
N LYS A 54 -2.95 1.16 45.12
CA LYS A 54 -2.22 1.14 46.39
C LYS A 54 -2.82 0.18 47.42
N LEU A 55 -4.15 0.08 47.51
CA LEU A 55 -4.85 -0.86 48.40
C LEU A 55 -4.68 -2.30 47.93
N GLN A 56 -4.74 -2.53 46.61
CA GLN A 56 -4.47 -3.82 45.99
C GLN A 56 -3.02 -4.24 46.24
N ASP A 57 -2.07 -3.32 46.07
CA ASP A 57 -0.66 -3.52 46.37
C ASP A 57 -0.41 -3.67 47.88
N ALA A 58 -1.17 -3.02 48.77
CA ALA A 58 -1.04 -3.22 50.21
C ALA A 58 -1.60 -4.58 50.66
N GLY A 59 -2.56 -5.16 49.93
CA GLY A 59 -3.17 -6.46 50.21
C GLY A 59 -2.45 -7.67 49.61
N LEU A 60 -1.54 -7.47 48.66
CA LEU A 60 -0.73 -8.53 48.05
C LEU A 60 0.46 -8.86 48.95
N THR A 61 0.61 -10.14 49.29
CA THR A 61 1.83 -10.65 49.94
C THR A 61 3.04 -10.44 49.02
N ASP A 62 4.26 -10.34 49.56
CA ASP A 62 5.47 -10.08 48.74
C ASP A 62 5.64 -11.09 47.58
N ALA A 63 5.17 -12.33 47.77
CA ALA A 63 5.14 -13.37 46.74
C ALA A 63 4.16 -13.05 45.60
N GLU A 64 2.98 -12.52 45.90
CA GLU A 64 1.98 -12.16 44.89
C GLU A 64 2.35 -10.88 44.14
N LYS A 65 3.02 -9.92 44.81
CA LYS A 65 3.63 -8.76 44.12
C LYS A 65 4.70 -9.20 43.13
N ALA A 66 5.58 -10.11 43.55
CA ALA A 66 6.60 -10.66 42.66
C ALA A 66 5.98 -11.41 41.48
N ALA A 67 4.93 -12.20 41.71
CA ALA A 67 4.21 -12.90 40.66
C ALA A 67 3.51 -11.94 39.67
N ARG A 68 2.87 -10.88 40.18
CA ARG A 68 2.25 -9.84 39.34
C ARG A 68 3.29 -9.07 38.52
N ALA A 69 4.39 -8.66 39.14
CA ALA A 69 5.49 -8.00 38.44
C ALA A 69 6.12 -8.89 37.36
N LEU A 70 6.24 -10.21 37.60
CA LEU A 70 6.68 -11.17 36.59
C LEU A 70 5.67 -11.32 35.45
N ALA A 71 4.38 -11.43 35.77
CA ALA A 71 3.33 -11.51 34.75
C ALA A 71 3.26 -10.23 33.89
N ASP A 72 3.37 -9.06 34.51
CA ASP A 72 3.40 -7.77 33.81
C ASP A 72 4.66 -7.66 32.94
N ALA A 73 5.81 -8.12 33.43
CA ALA A 73 7.05 -8.15 32.66
C ALA A 73 6.98 -9.13 31.47
N GLU A 74 6.38 -10.31 31.65
CA GLU A 74 6.15 -11.27 30.56
C GLU A 74 5.17 -10.73 29.52
N ALA A 75 4.06 -10.13 29.96
CA ALA A 75 3.09 -9.48 29.07
C ALA A 75 3.74 -8.35 28.26
N ALA A 76 4.52 -7.50 28.90
CA ALA A 76 5.27 -6.43 28.23
C ALA A 76 6.30 -6.99 27.25
N LYS A 77 6.98 -8.10 27.57
CA LYS A 77 7.91 -8.78 26.66
C LYS A 77 7.21 -9.28 25.41
N VAL A 78 6.06 -9.94 25.57
CA VAL A 78 5.26 -10.46 24.46
C VAL A 78 4.73 -9.32 23.60
N GLU A 79 4.24 -8.25 24.21
CA GLU A 79 3.77 -7.07 23.49
C GLU A 79 4.90 -6.39 22.71
N PHE A 80 6.07 -6.23 23.33
CA PHE A 80 7.25 -5.67 22.68
C PHE A 80 7.74 -6.55 21.53
N ALA A 81 7.77 -7.88 21.71
CA ALA A 81 8.10 -8.82 20.65
C ALA A 81 7.14 -8.69 19.47
N LYS A 82 5.82 -8.67 19.72
CA LYS A 82 4.82 -8.46 18.66
C LYS A 82 4.97 -7.11 17.95
N LYS A 83 5.21 -6.01 18.67
CA LYS A 83 5.45 -4.69 18.09
C LYS A 83 6.73 -4.66 17.24
N SER A 84 7.80 -5.30 17.70
CA SER A 84 9.04 -5.42 16.93
C SER A 84 8.83 -6.25 15.67
N ASN A 85 8.12 -7.38 15.79
CA ASN A 85 7.83 -8.27 14.67
C ASN A 85 6.90 -7.61 13.65
N ARG A 86 5.95 -6.78 14.11
CA ARG A 86 5.13 -5.91 13.26
C ARG A 86 5.97 -4.97 12.42
N LEU A 87 6.89 -4.24 13.04
CA LEU A 87 7.80 -3.34 12.34
C LEU A 87 8.64 -4.07 11.28
N ASP A 88 9.12 -5.27 11.59
CA ASP A 88 9.88 -6.08 10.63
C ASP A 88 9.01 -6.55 9.45
N ALA A 89 7.77 -6.98 9.71
CA ALA A 89 6.80 -7.32 8.67
C ALA A 89 6.46 -6.11 7.79
N GLU A 90 6.17 -4.95 8.38
CA GLU A 90 5.88 -3.70 7.67
C GLU A 90 7.04 -3.32 6.75
N LYS A 91 8.29 -3.38 7.23
CA LYS A 91 9.48 -3.11 6.41
C LYS A 91 9.57 -4.05 5.19
N ILE A 92 9.28 -5.34 5.36
CA ILE A 92 9.32 -6.31 4.26
C ILE A 92 8.25 -5.99 3.22
N LEU A 93 7.02 -5.67 3.66
CA LEU A 93 5.90 -5.37 2.77
C LEU A 93 6.11 -4.04 2.03
N VAL A 94 6.58 -3.00 2.72
CA VAL A 94 6.93 -1.72 2.10
C VAL A 94 8.10 -1.88 1.12
N ALA A 95 9.10 -2.69 1.44
CA ALA A 95 10.21 -2.99 0.52
C ALA A 95 9.74 -3.72 -0.75
N ALA A 96 8.65 -4.49 -0.67
CA ALA A 96 8.00 -5.10 -1.83
C ALA A 96 7.07 -4.14 -2.60
N GLY A 97 6.99 -2.87 -2.17
CA GLY A 97 6.22 -1.83 -2.83
C GLY A 97 4.74 -1.83 -2.47
N LEU A 98 4.33 -2.49 -1.38
CA LEU A 98 3.01 -2.34 -0.81
C LEU A 98 2.94 -1.08 0.05
N THR A 99 1.78 -0.41 0.01
CA THR A 99 1.48 0.74 0.86
C THR A 99 0.78 0.30 2.14
N GLU A 100 0.75 1.18 3.15
CA GLU A 100 0.08 0.89 4.43
C GLU A 100 -1.38 0.46 4.23
N ASP A 101 -2.09 1.10 3.31
CA ASP A 101 -3.48 0.75 2.98
C ASP A 101 -3.62 -0.67 2.43
N ASP A 102 -2.60 -1.21 1.76
CA ASP A 102 -2.64 -2.55 1.17
C ASP A 102 -2.49 -3.66 2.22
N TYR A 103 -1.78 -3.39 3.32
CA TYR A 103 -1.45 -4.41 4.32
C TYR A 103 -2.03 -4.18 5.71
N LYS A 104 -2.55 -3.00 6.04
CA LYS A 104 -3.03 -2.66 7.41
C LYS A 104 -4.07 -3.62 7.95
N ASP A 105 -4.91 -4.21 7.09
CA ASP A 105 -5.98 -5.13 7.50
C ASP A 105 -5.49 -6.59 7.61
N LEU A 106 -4.29 -6.88 7.09
CA LEU A 106 -3.70 -8.23 7.07
C LEU A 106 -2.51 -8.35 8.04
N ILE A 107 -1.84 -7.25 8.35
CA ILE A 107 -0.62 -7.21 9.18
C ILE A 107 -0.85 -7.89 10.54
N ASP A 108 -2.00 -7.65 11.17
CA ASP A 108 -2.34 -8.22 12.48
C ASP A 108 -2.52 -9.76 12.43
N GLY A 109 -2.85 -10.32 11.26
CA GLY A 109 -3.00 -11.76 11.07
C GLY A 109 -1.67 -12.51 10.87
N ILE A 110 -0.60 -11.80 10.49
CA ILE A 110 0.72 -12.39 10.22
C ILE A 110 1.73 -12.18 11.36
N ILE A 111 1.44 -11.27 12.30
CA ILE A 111 2.29 -11.00 13.46
C ILE A 111 2.11 -12.09 14.50
N SER A 112 3.22 -12.74 14.86
CA SER A 112 3.31 -13.64 16.02
C SER A 112 4.34 -13.16 17.03
N ASP A 113 4.40 -13.84 18.17
CA ASP A 113 5.50 -13.77 19.14
C ASP A 113 6.83 -14.28 18.56
N ASP A 114 6.76 -15.20 17.60
CA ASP A 114 7.91 -15.65 16.81
C ASP A 114 8.26 -14.67 15.67
N ALA A 115 9.49 -14.14 15.70
CA ALA A 115 10.01 -13.19 14.73
C ALA A 115 10.25 -13.83 13.35
N GLU A 116 10.78 -15.05 13.30
CA GLU A 116 11.10 -15.74 12.05
C GLU A 116 9.83 -16.17 11.33
N LYS A 117 8.83 -16.63 12.08
CA LYS A 117 7.51 -16.91 11.53
C LYS A 117 6.86 -15.67 10.92
N THR A 118 6.91 -14.54 11.63
CA THR A 118 6.37 -13.26 11.16
C THR A 118 7.07 -12.79 9.88
N LYS A 119 8.41 -12.82 9.84
CA LYS A 119 9.21 -12.46 8.66
C LYS A 119 8.94 -13.38 7.47
N SER A 120 8.84 -14.68 7.72
CA SER A 120 8.56 -15.68 6.67
C SER A 120 7.19 -15.45 6.05
N MET A 121 6.15 -15.19 6.86
CA MET A 121 4.81 -14.87 6.37
C MET A 121 4.78 -13.55 5.59
N ALA A 122 5.40 -12.50 6.11
CA ALA A 122 5.50 -11.20 5.42
C ALA A 122 6.24 -11.34 4.08
N THR A 123 7.35 -12.08 4.05
CA THR A 123 8.15 -12.32 2.83
C THR A 123 7.36 -13.15 1.82
N GLY A 124 6.63 -14.17 2.28
CA GLY A 124 5.78 -14.99 1.42
C GLY A 124 4.66 -14.17 0.76
N LEU A 125 3.99 -13.31 1.54
CA LEU A 125 2.96 -12.41 1.03
C LEU A 125 3.52 -11.42 0.02
N ALA A 126 4.61 -10.73 0.38
CA ALA A 126 5.33 -9.82 -0.50
C ALA A 126 5.70 -10.48 -1.83
N THR A 127 6.31 -11.68 -1.76
CA THR A 127 6.71 -12.44 -2.95
C THR A 127 5.51 -12.80 -3.83
N MET A 128 4.40 -13.22 -3.24
CA MET A 128 3.19 -13.55 -3.97
C MET A 128 2.63 -12.33 -4.70
N VAL A 129 2.55 -11.18 -4.04
CA VAL A 129 2.05 -9.93 -4.61
C VAL A 129 2.94 -9.46 -5.75
N THR A 130 4.26 -9.45 -5.55
CA THR A 130 5.23 -9.09 -6.58
C THR A 130 5.11 -10.00 -7.80
N LYS A 131 5.03 -11.32 -7.59
CA LYS A 131 4.88 -12.29 -8.69
C LYS A 131 3.58 -12.10 -9.47
N GLN A 132 2.47 -11.81 -8.79
CA GLN A 132 1.20 -11.52 -9.46
C GLN A 132 1.27 -10.21 -10.26
N LYS A 133 1.90 -9.17 -9.70
CA LYS A 133 2.11 -7.89 -10.38
C LYS A 133 2.95 -8.06 -11.65
N GLU A 134 4.07 -8.76 -11.57
CA GLU A 134 4.92 -9.06 -12.73
C GLU A 134 4.17 -9.85 -13.81
N SER A 135 3.41 -10.88 -13.41
CA SER A 135 2.58 -11.68 -14.33
C SER A 135 1.50 -10.83 -15.01
N ALA A 136 0.84 -9.94 -14.28
CA ALA A 136 -0.15 -9.02 -14.83
C ALA A 136 0.48 -8.04 -15.82
N ILE A 137 1.62 -7.42 -15.45
CA ILE A 137 2.38 -6.53 -16.33
C ILE A 137 2.79 -7.26 -17.62
N GLN A 138 3.30 -8.48 -17.50
CA GLN A 138 3.73 -9.26 -18.65
C GLN A 138 2.54 -9.57 -19.59
N LYS A 139 1.40 -10.02 -19.04
CA LYS A 139 0.19 -10.26 -19.83
C LYS A 139 -0.34 -8.99 -20.49
N THR A 140 -0.37 -7.87 -19.79
CA THR A 140 -0.79 -6.59 -20.36
C THR A 140 0.18 -6.12 -21.44
N LYS A 141 1.50 -6.33 -21.27
CA LYS A 141 2.50 -6.02 -22.30
C LYS A 141 2.31 -6.88 -23.53
N GLU A 142 2.09 -8.19 -23.37
CA GLU A 142 1.76 -9.11 -24.44
C GLU A 142 0.48 -8.67 -25.17
N GLU A 143 -0.59 -8.37 -24.44
CA GLU A 143 -1.85 -7.90 -25.05
C GLU A 143 -1.68 -6.56 -25.79
N LEU A 144 -0.91 -5.62 -25.24
CA LEU A 144 -0.61 -4.35 -25.92
C LEU A 144 0.24 -4.56 -27.18
N MET A 145 1.20 -5.49 -27.17
CA MET A 145 1.99 -5.83 -28.35
C MET A 145 1.12 -6.51 -29.43
N ASP A 146 0.22 -7.42 -29.04
CA ASP A 146 -0.71 -8.10 -29.96
C ASP A 146 -1.76 -7.13 -30.55
N ARG A 147 -2.18 -6.12 -29.79
CA ARG A 147 -3.19 -5.14 -30.22
C ARG A 147 -2.61 -3.90 -30.89
N THR A 148 -1.28 -3.72 -30.86
CA THR A 148 -0.64 -2.66 -31.63
C THR A 148 -0.67 -3.09 -33.10
N PRO A 149 -1.38 -2.39 -34.00
CA PRO A 149 -1.35 -2.73 -35.41
C PRO A 149 0.11 -2.64 -35.87
N ASN A 150 0.65 -3.79 -36.30
CA ASN A 150 1.94 -3.84 -36.97
C ASN A 150 1.89 -2.77 -38.07
N PRO A 151 2.87 -1.84 -38.17
CA PRO A 151 2.84 -0.81 -39.19
C PRO A 151 2.69 -1.52 -40.53
N ALA A 152 1.50 -1.40 -41.10
CA ALA A 152 1.13 -2.11 -42.30
C ALA A 152 1.99 -1.56 -43.43
N GLY A 153 3.09 -2.25 -43.72
CA GLY A 153 3.61 -2.31 -45.08
C GLY A 153 2.47 -2.85 -45.93
N GLY A 154 1.89 -1.97 -46.74
CA GLY A 154 0.67 -2.24 -47.49
C GLY A 154 0.78 -3.53 -48.29
N SER A 155 -0.17 -4.44 -48.04
CA SER A 155 -0.47 -5.53 -48.97
C SER A 155 -1.25 -4.93 -50.14
N GLY A 156 -0.52 -4.39 -51.11
CA GLY A 156 -1.01 -4.08 -52.45
C GLY A 156 -0.42 -5.11 -53.40
N GLY A 157 -1.26 -6.04 -53.87
CA GLY A 157 -0.87 -6.99 -54.91
C GLY A 157 -0.49 -6.25 -56.20
N GLY A 158 0.72 -6.54 -56.69
CA GLY A 158 1.25 -6.05 -57.95
C GLY A 158 2.75 -6.32 -57.97
N GLU A 159 3.19 -7.21 -58.86
CA GLU A 159 4.59 -7.59 -59.05
C GLU A 159 5.43 -6.39 -59.53
N GLU A 160 5.84 -5.53 -58.61
CA GLU A 160 6.94 -4.60 -58.85
C GLU A 160 7.70 -4.40 -57.54
N LYS A 161 8.88 -5.01 -57.46
CA LYS A 161 9.81 -4.80 -56.34
C LYS A 161 9.97 -3.29 -56.13
N THR A 162 9.82 -2.85 -54.89
CA THR A 162 10.02 -1.45 -54.49
C THR A 162 11.46 -1.02 -54.81
N GLU A 163 11.67 0.27 -55.11
CA GLU A 163 12.98 0.75 -55.61
C GLU A 163 14.12 0.51 -54.63
N ASP A 164 13.84 0.51 -53.32
CA ASP A 164 14.77 0.14 -52.26
C ASP A 164 15.17 -1.35 -52.31
N VAL A 165 14.24 -2.24 -52.62
CA VAL A 165 14.51 -3.68 -52.82
C VAL A 165 15.31 -3.91 -54.11
N LYS A 166 14.99 -3.18 -55.19
CA LYS A 166 15.76 -3.22 -56.44
C LYS A 166 17.19 -2.71 -56.21
N PHE A 167 17.35 -1.60 -55.49
CA PHE A 167 18.65 -1.04 -55.15
C PHE A 167 19.48 -1.98 -54.27
N ALA A 168 18.85 -2.61 -53.27
CA ALA A 168 19.53 -3.59 -52.41
C ALA A 168 19.98 -4.83 -53.20
N GLU A 169 19.18 -5.34 -54.14
CA GLU A 169 19.58 -6.43 -55.03
C GLU A 169 20.71 -6.03 -55.99
N GLU A 170 20.69 -4.81 -56.54
CA GLU A 170 21.74 -4.32 -57.43
C GLU A 170 23.09 -4.15 -56.68
N VAL A 171 23.04 -3.59 -55.47
CA VAL A 171 24.24 -3.46 -54.61
C VAL A 171 24.77 -4.84 -54.18
N ALA A 172 23.89 -5.79 -53.85
CA ALA A 172 24.30 -7.15 -53.50
C ALA A 172 24.86 -7.91 -54.72
N GLY A 173 24.26 -7.73 -55.90
CA GLY A 173 24.70 -8.34 -57.14
C GLY A 173 26.06 -7.81 -57.61
N THR A 174 26.28 -6.50 -57.52
CA THR A 174 27.56 -5.85 -57.84
C THR A 174 28.66 -6.24 -56.85
N PHE A 175 28.35 -6.37 -55.56
CA PHE A 175 29.32 -6.87 -54.57
C PHE A 175 29.70 -8.33 -54.82
N SER A 176 28.73 -9.18 -55.17
CA SER A 176 28.97 -10.60 -55.50
C SER A 176 29.81 -10.77 -56.76
N THR A 177 29.54 -10.00 -57.82
CA THR A 177 30.34 -10.03 -59.05
C THR A 177 31.73 -9.45 -58.84
N ALA A 178 31.87 -8.34 -58.11
CA ALA A 178 33.18 -7.78 -57.74
C ALA A 178 34.02 -8.76 -56.91
N SER A 179 33.39 -9.52 -56.01
CA SER A 179 34.04 -10.59 -55.25
C SER A 179 34.49 -11.75 -56.13
N ALA A 180 33.68 -12.16 -57.12
CA ALA A 180 34.03 -13.23 -58.05
C ALA A 180 35.18 -12.82 -59.01
N THR A 181 35.17 -11.59 -59.51
CA THR A 181 36.24 -11.04 -60.35
C THR A 181 37.52 -10.84 -59.55
N SER A 182 37.43 -10.45 -58.27
CA SER A 182 38.60 -10.36 -57.40
C SER A 182 39.22 -11.73 -57.15
N LYS A 183 38.40 -12.77 -56.98
CA LYS A 183 38.88 -14.14 -56.79
C LYS A 183 39.59 -14.70 -58.03
N SER A 184 39.10 -14.41 -59.24
CA SER A 184 39.73 -14.89 -60.49
C SER A 184 41.08 -14.23 -60.83
N VAL A 185 41.34 -13.02 -60.32
CA VAL A 185 42.64 -12.35 -60.47
C VAL A 185 43.71 -12.98 -59.55
N PHE A 186 43.31 -13.44 -58.36
CA PHE A 186 44.22 -14.13 -57.44
C PHE A 186 44.52 -15.59 -57.84
N ASP A 187 43.60 -16.27 -58.54
CA ASP A 187 43.81 -17.65 -59.00
C ASP A 187 44.73 -17.75 -60.25
N ASN A 188 45.12 -16.61 -60.85
CA ASN A 188 46.03 -16.55 -62.02
C ASN A 188 47.46 -16.06 -61.68
N TYR A 189 47.83 -16.03 -60.39
CA TYR A 189 49.20 -15.73 -59.93
C TYR A 189 49.90 -16.94 -59.29
#